data_AF-A0A7V5GZT1-F1
#
_entry.id   AF-A0A7V5GZT1-F1
#
_cell.length_a   1.000
_cell.length_b   1.000
_cell.length_c   1.000
_cell.angle_alpha   90.00
_cell.angle_beta   90.00
_cell.angle_gamma   90.00
#
_symmetry.space_group_name_H-M   'P 1'
#
loop_
_entity.id
_entity.type
_entity.pdbx_description
1 polymer ?
#
loop_
_entity_poly.entity_id
_entity_poly.type
_entity_poly.pdbx_seq_one_letter_code
_entity_poly.pdbx_strand_id
1 'polypeptide(L)'
;MNKNEIIPKLRSDIVFRIVENGDKKNILLYDESQIANQPLLFPEEFATILQFFDGKTTLEQLEKIVAQNYAGDVQEFMNHFINLMEDLNLLCYLETPFYFKIRDDFIAYMNSPVRKSVCAGSSYPTDKTEAEKYFQNIFSKSPVQELNPNINAIIVPHIDFVIGEPAHKIYAKAYNTIAKNNYDTFVILGTSHYGNSDYFMFTYKDFETPFGIAKTDKEFIRELADFLPFEITIDEQAHRFEHSIEFPVVCLQYLYKKSNLKFIPILVGPFNEFIYQNTFPSSNDRISAFFDTFRRKIYENFKNPLFIASVDFAHVGRKFNDPFDGMEKIKEVQDFDNKLIEQIKNCNPDGFFEEVIKVQDRYKICGLSPIYSLLSIVQPHKGKLLG
;
A
#
# COMPACT_ATOMS: atom_id res chain seq x y z
N MET A 1 -28.26 23.85 -5.40
CA MET A 1 -27.18 24.53 -6.13
C MET A 1 -27.64 25.90 -6.63
N ASN A 2 -26.71 26.84 -6.79
CA ASN A 2 -27.00 28.17 -7.31
C ASN A 2 -27.09 28.09 -8.84
N LYS A 3 -28.19 28.55 -9.47
CA LYS A 3 -28.33 28.48 -10.94
C LYS A 3 -27.25 29.27 -11.70
N ASN A 4 -26.62 30.25 -11.04
CA ASN A 4 -25.50 31.02 -11.57
C ASN A 4 -24.12 30.38 -11.35
N GLU A 5 -24.06 29.17 -10.80
CA GLU A 5 -22.81 28.43 -10.62
C GLU A 5 -22.21 28.07 -11.97
N ILE A 6 -20.93 28.42 -12.16
CA ILE A 6 -20.15 28.09 -13.34
C ILE A 6 -19.73 26.62 -13.21
N ILE A 7 -19.98 25.84 -14.27
CA ILE A 7 -19.57 24.45 -14.35
C ILE A 7 -18.03 24.40 -14.39
N PRO A 8 -17.37 23.66 -13.47
CA PRO A 8 -15.92 23.59 -13.43
C PRO A 8 -15.33 23.04 -14.73
N LYS A 9 -14.14 23.50 -15.07
CA LYS A 9 -13.45 23.08 -16.29
C LYS A 9 -12.87 21.67 -16.13
N LEU A 10 -13.02 20.81 -17.14
CA LEU A 10 -12.26 19.57 -17.23
C LEU A 10 -10.78 19.92 -17.43
N ARG A 11 -9.94 19.36 -16.57
CA ARG A 11 -8.49 19.54 -16.60
C ARG A 11 -7.91 19.28 -17.99
N SER A 12 -7.11 20.23 -18.48
CA SER A 12 -6.54 20.16 -19.83
C SER A 12 -5.40 19.14 -19.98
N ASP A 13 -4.85 18.66 -18.87
CA ASP A 13 -3.80 17.64 -18.80
C ASP A 13 -4.36 16.20 -18.74
N ILE A 14 -5.69 16.03 -18.71
CA ILE A 14 -6.32 14.71 -18.82
C ILE A 14 -6.17 14.19 -20.24
N VAL A 15 -5.67 12.96 -20.35
CA VAL A 15 -5.53 12.28 -21.63
C VAL A 15 -6.86 11.67 -22.04
N PHE A 16 -7.22 11.90 -23.29
CA PHE A 16 -8.41 11.35 -23.94
C PHE A 16 -7.98 10.30 -24.97
N ARG A 17 -8.47 9.07 -24.84
CA ARG A 17 -8.26 8.02 -25.85
C ARG A 17 -9.57 7.34 -26.22
N ILE A 18 -9.77 7.11 -27.52
CA ILE A 18 -10.85 6.24 -28.00
C ILE A 18 -10.36 4.79 -27.91
N VAL A 19 -11.17 3.94 -27.28
CA VAL A 19 -10.91 2.51 -27.11
C VAL A 19 -12.04 1.73 -27.78
N GLU A 20 -11.68 0.82 -28.68
CA GLU A 20 -12.62 -0.03 -29.40
C GLU A 20 -12.68 -1.41 -28.74
N ASN A 21 -13.89 -1.90 -28.48
CA ASN A 21 -14.13 -3.27 -28.01
C ASN A 21 -15.24 -3.90 -28.87
N GLY A 22 -14.83 -4.62 -29.91
CA GLY A 22 -15.73 -5.06 -30.98
C GLY A 22 -16.33 -3.85 -31.71
N ASP A 23 -17.66 -3.80 -31.82
CA ASP A 23 -18.37 -2.70 -32.49
C ASP A 23 -18.62 -1.48 -31.59
N LYS A 24 -18.24 -1.54 -30.30
CA LYS A 24 -18.47 -0.44 -29.35
C LYS A 24 -17.23 0.44 -29.21
N LYS A 25 -17.44 1.74 -29.38
CA LYS A 25 -16.44 2.78 -29.09
C LYS A 25 -16.69 3.37 -27.71
N ASN A 26 -15.63 3.46 -26.92
CA ASN A 26 -15.63 4.09 -25.62
C ASN A 26 -14.53 5.16 -25.57
N ILE A 27 -14.67 6.07 -24.62
CA ILE A 27 -13.71 7.12 -24.29
C ILE A 27 -13.06 6.74 -22.97
N LEU A 28 -11.74 6.57 -23.00
CA LEU A 28 -10.92 6.45 -21.81
C LEU A 28 -10.34 7.82 -21.47
N LEU A 29 -10.71 8.34 -20.31
CA LEU A 29 -10.05 9.46 -19.67
C LEU A 29 -9.08 8.94 -18.61
N TYR A 30 -7.86 9.45 -18.60
CA TYR A 30 -6.90 9.14 -17.54
C TYR A 30 -5.90 10.27 -17.33
N ASP A 31 -5.31 10.32 -16.15
CA ASP A 31 -4.35 11.34 -15.74
C ASP A 31 -2.94 10.74 -15.64
N GLU A 32 -2.05 11.16 -16.54
CA GLU A 32 -0.65 10.71 -16.53
C GLU A 32 0.13 11.19 -15.30
N SER A 33 -0.32 12.27 -14.65
CA SER A 33 0.29 12.75 -13.40
C SER A 33 -0.15 11.95 -12.17
N GLN A 34 -1.13 11.04 -12.33
CA GLN A 34 -1.71 10.19 -11.28
C GLN A 34 -2.33 10.94 -10.10
N ILE A 35 -2.70 12.22 -10.27
CA ILE A 35 -3.47 12.96 -9.27
C ILE A 35 -4.92 12.45 -9.26
N ALA A 36 -5.50 12.26 -10.44
CA ALA A 36 -6.69 11.44 -10.62
C ALA A 36 -6.25 9.98 -10.81
N ASN A 37 -6.29 9.21 -9.73
CA ASN A 37 -5.70 7.87 -9.67
C ASN A 37 -6.56 6.76 -10.31
N GLN A 38 -7.77 7.09 -10.79
CA GLN A 38 -8.67 6.13 -11.42
C GLN A 38 -9.00 6.54 -12.86
N PRO A 39 -8.63 5.74 -13.88
CA PRO A 39 -9.09 5.93 -15.24
C PRO A 39 -10.62 5.78 -15.33
N LEU A 40 -11.24 6.63 -16.15
CA LEU A 40 -12.68 6.60 -16.38
C LEU A 40 -12.99 6.19 -17.81
N LEU A 41 -13.87 5.20 -17.95
CA LEU A 41 -14.35 4.72 -19.23
C LEU A 41 -15.80 5.18 -19.42
N PHE A 42 -16.04 5.95 -20.48
CA PHE A 42 -17.36 6.44 -20.85
C PHE A 42 -17.77 5.88 -22.22
N PRO A 43 -19.06 5.66 -22.49
CA PRO A 43 -19.55 5.48 -23.85
C PRO A 43 -19.21 6.70 -24.73
N GLU A 44 -19.02 6.50 -26.04
CA GLU A 44 -18.65 7.59 -26.97
C GLU A 44 -19.63 8.77 -26.94
N GLU A 45 -20.92 8.51 -26.69
CA GLU A 45 -21.96 9.55 -26.69
C GLU A 45 -21.73 10.62 -25.59
N PHE A 46 -21.01 10.25 -24.52
CA PHE A 46 -20.68 11.16 -23.41
C PHE A 46 -19.67 12.25 -23.79
N ALA A 47 -18.95 12.14 -24.93
CA ALA A 47 -18.07 13.22 -25.41
C ALA A 47 -18.78 14.58 -25.48
N THR A 48 -20.04 14.57 -25.91
CA THR A 48 -20.86 15.79 -26.04
C THR A 48 -21.26 16.38 -24.69
N ILE A 49 -21.27 15.58 -23.62
CA ILE A 49 -21.54 16.06 -22.26
C ILE A 49 -20.26 16.67 -21.68
N LEU A 50 -19.11 16.05 -21.93
CA LEU A 50 -17.81 16.52 -21.43
C LEU A 50 -17.46 17.94 -21.90
N GLN A 51 -17.98 18.37 -23.05
CA GLN A 51 -17.74 19.72 -23.58
C GLN A 51 -18.30 20.85 -22.69
N PHE A 52 -19.28 20.55 -21.82
CA PHE A 52 -19.87 21.54 -20.91
C PHE A 52 -19.01 21.82 -19.67
N PHE A 53 -18.00 20.99 -19.40
CA PHE A 53 -16.99 21.24 -18.38
C PHE A 53 -15.91 22.19 -18.94
N ASP A 54 -16.30 23.41 -19.29
CA ASP A 54 -15.45 24.40 -19.97
C ASP A 54 -14.94 25.52 -19.05
N GLY A 55 -15.43 25.59 -17.80
CA GLY A 55 -15.11 26.66 -16.85
C GLY A 55 -15.78 28.00 -17.17
N LYS A 56 -16.80 28.02 -18.04
CA LYS A 56 -17.45 29.24 -18.54
C LYS A 56 -18.97 29.14 -18.52
N THR A 57 -19.52 27.98 -18.89
CA THR A 57 -20.95 27.72 -18.97
C THR A 57 -21.55 27.61 -17.57
N THR A 58 -22.67 28.28 -17.31
CA THR A 58 -23.42 28.14 -16.04
C THR A 58 -24.44 27.00 -16.08
N LEU A 59 -24.84 26.49 -14.93
CA LEU A 59 -25.91 25.48 -14.84
C LEU A 59 -27.23 25.97 -15.49
N GLU A 60 -27.57 27.25 -15.35
CA GLU A 60 -28.75 27.82 -16.02
C GLU A 60 -28.61 27.84 -17.55
N GLN A 61 -27.41 28.15 -18.07
CA GLN A 61 -27.15 28.12 -19.50
C GLN A 61 -27.24 26.70 -20.05
N LEU A 62 -26.70 25.72 -19.33
CA LEU A 62 -26.82 24.31 -19.69
C LEU A 62 -28.28 23.85 -19.72
N GLU A 63 -29.07 24.18 -18.69
CA GLU A 63 -30.51 23.86 -18.61
C GLU A 63 -31.26 24.39 -19.85
N LYS A 64 -30.96 25.63 -20.29
CA LYS A 64 -31.53 26.22 -21.50
C LYS A 64 -31.09 25.51 -22.78
N ILE A 65 -29.80 25.17 -22.90
CA ILE A 65 -29.26 24.44 -24.06
C ILE A 65 -29.95 23.07 -24.19
N VAL A 66 -30.08 22.35 -23.07
CA VAL A 66 -30.71 21.02 -23.04
C VAL A 66 -32.18 21.11 -23.43
N ALA A 67 -32.92 22.04 -22.82
CA ALA A 67 -34.34 22.25 -23.10
C ALA A 67 -34.63 22.63 -24.57
N GLN A 68 -33.67 23.26 -25.25
CA GLN A 68 -33.83 23.69 -26.65
C GLN A 68 -33.43 22.62 -27.67
N ASN A 69 -32.46 21.76 -27.35
CA ASN A 69 -31.80 20.90 -28.34
C ASN A 69 -32.09 19.41 -28.16
N TYR A 70 -32.64 18.98 -27.02
CA TYR A 70 -32.87 17.56 -26.72
C TYR A 70 -34.33 17.30 -26.34
N ALA A 71 -34.91 16.24 -26.89
CA ALA A 71 -36.22 15.74 -26.48
C ALA A 71 -36.03 14.82 -25.26
N GLY A 72 -36.61 15.19 -24.12
CA GLY A 72 -36.50 14.39 -22.89
C GLY A 72 -36.83 15.19 -21.63
N ASP A 73 -36.67 14.53 -20.47
CA ASP A 73 -36.82 15.17 -19.17
C ASP A 73 -35.55 15.97 -18.84
N VAL A 74 -35.66 17.30 -18.99
CA VAL A 74 -34.57 18.25 -18.72
C VAL A 74 -34.13 18.17 -17.25
N GLN A 75 -35.07 17.96 -16.32
CA GLN A 75 -34.75 17.92 -14.90
C GLN A 75 -33.97 16.66 -14.55
N GLU A 76 -34.36 15.52 -15.13
CA GLU A 76 -33.63 14.26 -14.99
C GLU A 76 -32.20 14.38 -15.54
N PHE A 77 -32.04 14.96 -16.73
CA PHE A 77 -30.71 15.22 -17.31
C PHE A 77 -29.85 16.08 -16.37
N MET A 78 -30.39 17.20 -15.87
CA MET A 78 -29.65 18.10 -14.99
C MET A 78 -29.23 17.41 -13.69
N ASN A 79 -30.07 16.54 -13.13
CA ASN A 79 -29.72 15.77 -11.94
C ASN A 79 -28.56 14.80 -12.20
N HIS A 80 -28.59 14.06 -13.32
CA HIS A 80 -27.49 13.18 -13.70
C HIS A 80 -26.20 13.94 -14.01
N PHE A 81 -26.30 15.11 -14.65
CA PHE A 81 -25.15 15.97 -14.93
C PHE A 81 -24.50 16.48 -13.64
N ILE A 82 -25.29 16.89 -12.66
CA ILE A 82 -24.80 17.33 -11.34
C ILE A 82 -24.07 16.20 -10.63
N ASN A 83 -24.65 14.98 -10.62
CA ASN A 83 -23.97 13.82 -10.02
C ASN A 83 -22.63 13.52 -10.71
N LEU A 84 -22.61 13.55 -12.05
CA LEU A 84 -21.37 13.39 -12.81
C LEU A 84 -20.34 14.48 -12.47
N MET A 85 -20.77 15.73 -12.33
CA MET A 85 -19.90 16.83 -11.93
C MET A 85 -19.31 16.62 -10.53
N GLU A 86 -20.11 16.15 -9.58
CA GLU A 86 -19.66 15.82 -8.23
C GLU A 86 -18.65 14.66 -8.26
N ASP A 87 -18.93 13.59 -9.01
CA ASP A 87 -18.04 12.45 -9.18
C ASP A 87 -16.70 12.86 -9.81
N LEU A 88 -16.73 13.61 -10.92
CA LEU A 88 -15.52 14.11 -11.59
C LEU A 88 -14.72 15.06 -10.70
N ASN A 89 -15.39 15.88 -9.87
CA ASN A 89 -14.72 16.72 -8.89
C ASN A 89 -14.03 15.88 -7.79
N LEU A 90 -14.72 14.90 -7.21
CA LEU A 90 -14.16 14.00 -6.19
C LEU A 90 -12.97 13.20 -6.73
N LEU A 91 -13.04 12.79 -8.00
CA LEU A 91 -11.99 12.07 -8.70
C LEU A 91 -10.88 12.98 -9.24
N CYS A 92 -10.91 14.29 -8.93
CA CYS A 92 -9.90 15.27 -9.34
C CYS A 92 -9.74 15.45 -10.86
N TYR A 93 -10.78 15.20 -11.66
CA TYR A 93 -10.80 15.47 -13.10
C TYR A 93 -11.12 16.94 -13.44
N LEU A 94 -11.73 17.68 -12.51
CA LEU A 94 -12.15 19.07 -12.73
C LEU A 94 -11.20 20.06 -12.04
N GLU A 95 -10.98 21.22 -12.67
CA GLU A 95 -10.26 22.36 -12.12
C GLU A 95 -11.11 23.04 -11.03
N THR A 96 -11.03 22.51 -9.82
CA THR A 96 -11.71 23.06 -8.63
C THR A 96 -10.70 23.39 -7.53
N PRO A 97 -11.08 24.21 -6.52
CA PRO A 97 -10.26 24.41 -5.33
C PRO A 97 -9.84 23.11 -4.64
N PHE A 98 -10.68 22.07 -4.72
CA PHE A 98 -10.37 20.74 -4.22
C PHE A 98 -9.20 20.10 -5.00
N TYR A 99 -9.30 20.03 -6.33
CA TYR A 99 -8.21 19.53 -7.17
C TYR A 99 -6.91 20.31 -6.94
N PHE A 100 -6.95 21.65 -6.94
CA PHE A 100 -5.73 22.45 -6.77
C PHE A 100 -5.05 22.17 -5.42
N LYS A 101 -5.82 21.99 -4.35
CA LYS A 101 -5.28 21.58 -3.05
C LYS A 101 -4.60 20.21 -3.13
N ILE A 102 -5.28 19.20 -3.69
CA ILE A 102 -4.73 17.83 -3.81
C ILE A 102 -3.48 17.81 -4.69
N ARG A 103 -3.47 18.56 -5.80
CA ARG A 103 -2.31 18.74 -6.69
C ARG A 103 -1.15 19.38 -5.94
N ASP A 104 -1.38 20.47 -5.23
CA ASP A 104 -0.32 21.19 -4.52
C ASP A 104 0.27 20.33 -3.39
N ASP A 105 -0.59 19.59 -2.66
CA ASP A 105 -0.15 18.62 -1.65
C ASP A 105 0.64 17.46 -2.28
N PHE A 106 0.25 17.00 -3.46
CA PHE A 106 0.97 15.98 -4.22
C PHE A 106 2.34 16.48 -4.68
N ILE A 107 2.43 17.65 -5.29
CA ILE A 107 3.69 18.26 -5.73
C ILE A 107 4.61 18.49 -4.52
N ALA A 108 4.07 19.01 -3.42
CA ALA A 108 4.82 19.20 -2.18
C ALA A 108 5.38 17.87 -1.65
N TYR A 109 4.58 16.81 -1.67
CA TYR A 109 5.03 15.47 -1.30
C TYR A 109 6.13 14.96 -2.22
N MET A 110 5.95 15.04 -3.55
CA MET A 110 6.91 14.54 -4.53
C MET A 110 8.27 15.23 -4.39
N ASN A 111 8.29 16.53 -4.15
CA ASN A 111 9.51 17.31 -3.95
C ASN A 111 10.14 17.16 -2.55
N SER A 112 9.41 16.62 -1.57
CA SER A 112 9.94 16.44 -0.21
C SER A 112 10.94 15.27 -0.14
N PRO A 113 12.11 15.43 0.47
CA PRO A 113 13.02 14.30 0.74
C PRO A 113 12.53 13.42 1.91
N VAL A 114 11.46 13.82 2.59
CA VAL A 114 10.90 13.15 3.78
C VAL A 114 9.42 12.85 3.55
N ARG A 115 9.05 11.58 3.77
CA ARG A 115 7.68 11.11 3.91
C ARG A 115 7.23 11.39 5.34
N LYS A 116 6.25 12.28 5.49
CA LYS A 116 5.59 12.53 6.78
C LYS A 116 4.89 11.27 7.26
N SER A 117 4.79 11.11 8.58
CA SER A 117 3.98 10.06 9.16
C SER A 117 2.52 10.20 8.72
N VAL A 118 1.90 9.08 8.32
CA VAL A 118 0.47 9.02 7.99
C VAL A 118 -0.37 8.41 9.11
N CYS A 119 0.29 7.77 10.09
CA CYS A 119 -0.36 7.10 11.22
C CYS A 119 -0.25 7.90 12.52
N ALA A 120 0.62 8.91 12.61
CA ALA A 120 0.71 9.76 13.80
C ALA A 120 -0.54 10.63 13.92
N GLY A 121 -1.16 10.62 15.10
CA GLY A 121 -2.41 11.30 15.40
C GLY A 121 -3.65 10.42 15.22
N SER A 122 -3.56 9.34 14.43
CA SER A 122 -4.64 8.37 14.23
C SER A 122 -4.37 7.05 14.94
N SER A 123 -3.22 6.42 14.67
CA SER A 123 -2.83 5.12 15.22
C SER A 123 -1.95 5.24 16.46
N TYR A 124 -1.14 6.30 16.57
CA TYR A 124 -0.27 6.56 17.72
C TYR A 124 -0.04 8.08 17.93
N PRO A 125 0.40 8.54 19.12
CA PRO A 125 0.56 9.97 19.41
C PRO A 125 1.59 10.68 18.53
N THR A 126 1.36 11.96 18.22
CA THR A 126 2.32 12.81 17.46
C THR A 126 3.44 13.38 18.33
N ASP A 127 3.16 13.70 19.59
CA ASP A 127 4.15 14.21 20.54
C ASP A 127 5.11 13.08 20.96
N LYS A 128 6.40 13.42 20.99
CA LYS A 128 7.46 12.45 21.35
C LYS A 128 7.27 11.86 22.74
N THR A 129 6.95 12.68 23.74
CA THR A 129 6.82 12.24 25.14
C THR A 129 5.60 11.34 25.32
N GLU A 130 4.50 11.68 24.67
CA GLU A 130 3.30 10.85 24.64
C GLU A 130 3.56 9.53 23.92
N ALA A 131 4.25 9.56 22.77
CA ALA A 131 4.64 8.38 22.03
C ALA A 131 5.58 7.48 22.87
N GLU A 132 6.56 8.03 23.60
CA GLU A 132 7.43 7.26 24.49
C GLU A 132 6.62 6.48 25.53
N LYS A 133 5.65 7.12 26.20
CA LYS A 133 4.77 6.46 27.17
C LYS A 133 3.87 5.41 26.50
N TYR A 134 3.33 5.73 25.32
CA TYR A 134 2.46 4.86 24.56
C TYR A 134 3.16 3.55 24.18
N PHE A 135 4.33 3.65 23.53
CA PHE A 135 5.12 2.49 23.15
C PHE A 135 5.72 1.77 24.37
N GLN A 136 6.07 2.47 25.45
CA GLN A 136 6.43 1.80 26.71
C GLN A 136 5.31 0.92 27.23
N ASN A 137 4.06 1.39 27.21
CA ASN A 137 2.92 0.57 27.59
C ASN A 137 2.72 -0.62 26.64
N ILE A 138 2.87 -0.45 25.33
CA ILE A 138 2.81 -1.56 24.36
C ILE A 138 3.88 -2.60 24.69
N PHE A 139 5.16 -2.22 24.72
CA PHE A 139 6.24 -3.17 24.91
C PHE A 139 6.32 -3.77 26.33
N SER A 140 5.58 -3.22 27.31
CA SER A 140 5.40 -3.83 28.63
C SER A 140 4.51 -5.08 28.62
N LYS A 141 3.72 -5.33 27.56
CA LYS A 141 2.77 -6.45 27.48
C LYS A 141 3.42 -7.82 27.29
N SER A 142 4.72 -7.89 27.03
CA SER A 142 5.49 -9.12 26.90
C SER A 142 6.89 -8.94 27.53
N PRO A 143 7.49 -9.95 28.18
CA PRO A 143 8.86 -9.84 28.67
C PRO A 143 9.87 -9.78 27.51
N VAL A 144 10.94 -9.02 27.71
CA VAL A 144 12.14 -9.03 26.84
C VAL A 144 12.79 -10.40 26.91
N GLN A 145 13.07 -10.99 25.74
CA GLN A 145 13.72 -12.30 25.64
C GLN A 145 15.24 -12.15 25.74
N GLU A 146 15.92 -13.26 26.02
CA GLU A 146 17.38 -13.30 25.95
C GLU A 146 17.89 -13.15 24.52
N LEU A 147 19.12 -12.62 24.41
CA LEU A 147 19.81 -12.44 23.13
C LEU A 147 19.84 -13.76 22.36
N ASN A 148 19.32 -13.74 21.14
CA ASN A 148 19.37 -14.88 20.22
C ASN A 148 19.90 -14.42 18.87
N PRO A 149 21.22 -14.57 18.60
CA PRO A 149 21.84 -14.03 17.39
C PRO A 149 21.40 -14.74 16.10
N ASN A 150 20.63 -15.84 16.20
CA ASN A 150 20.19 -16.61 15.04
C ASN A 150 18.89 -16.10 14.42
N ILE A 151 18.31 -15.00 14.94
CA ILE A 151 17.10 -14.40 14.38
C ILE A 151 17.52 -13.41 13.30
N ASN A 152 17.28 -13.75 12.04
CA ASN A 152 17.52 -12.89 10.89
C ASN A 152 16.23 -12.36 10.24
N ALA A 153 15.07 -12.83 10.70
CA ALA A 153 13.77 -12.36 10.21
C ALA A 153 12.69 -12.42 11.28
N ILE A 154 11.72 -11.49 11.20
CA ILE A 154 10.43 -11.56 11.90
C ILE A 154 9.28 -11.30 10.92
N ILE A 155 8.15 -11.94 11.19
CA ILE A 155 6.87 -11.64 10.55
C ILE A 155 5.98 -11.09 11.64
N VAL A 156 5.47 -9.88 11.45
CA VAL A 156 4.72 -9.11 12.45
C VAL A 156 3.50 -8.49 11.78
N PRO A 157 2.33 -8.43 12.44
CA PRO A 157 1.18 -7.72 11.88
C PRO A 157 1.49 -6.25 11.60
N HIS A 158 0.76 -5.70 10.64
CA HIS A 158 0.60 -4.25 10.48
C HIS A 158 -0.78 -3.77 10.91
N ILE A 159 -1.52 -4.59 11.68
CA ILE A 159 -2.79 -4.18 12.26
C ILE A 159 -2.63 -2.91 13.12
N ASP A 160 -3.60 -2.00 13.03
CA ASP A 160 -3.54 -0.71 13.71
C ASP A 160 -3.42 -0.86 15.24
N PHE A 161 -2.58 -0.04 15.86
CA PHE A 161 -2.41 -0.02 17.32
C PHE A 161 -3.68 0.38 18.09
N VAL A 162 -4.65 1.06 17.44
CA VAL A 162 -5.95 1.41 18.03
C VAL A 162 -6.80 0.19 18.39
N ILE A 163 -6.52 -0.97 17.78
CA ILE A 163 -7.13 -2.26 18.19
C ILE A 163 -6.85 -2.57 19.68
N GLY A 164 -5.77 -2.02 20.23
CA GLY A 164 -5.49 -2.06 21.65
C GLY A 164 -4.82 -3.35 22.10
N GLU A 165 -5.23 -3.88 23.25
CA GLU A 165 -4.51 -4.93 23.97
C GLU A 165 -4.15 -6.18 23.12
N PRO A 166 -5.04 -6.72 22.26
CA PRO A 166 -4.72 -7.87 21.43
C PRO A 166 -3.55 -7.59 20.46
N ALA A 167 -3.59 -6.46 19.76
CA ALA A 167 -2.52 -6.04 18.86
C ALA A 167 -1.23 -5.75 19.64
N HIS A 168 -1.34 -4.99 20.74
CA HIS A 168 -0.18 -4.59 21.55
C HIS A 168 0.61 -5.79 22.09
N LYS A 169 -0.07 -6.86 22.51
CA LYS A 169 0.58 -8.10 22.95
C LYS A 169 1.42 -8.73 21.83
N ILE A 170 0.90 -8.79 20.61
CA ILE A 170 1.59 -9.40 19.47
C ILE A 170 2.81 -8.57 19.07
N TYR A 171 2.64 -7.25 18.94
CA TYR A 171 3.76 -6.33 18.69
C TYR A 171 4.83 -6.45 19.78
N ALA A 172 4.43 -6.42 21.06
CA ALA A 172 5.36 -6.57 22.17
C ALA A 172 6.14 -7.89 22.06
N LYS A 173 5.46 -9.00 21.79
CA LYS A 173 6.08 -10.32 21.69
C LYS A 173 7.10 -10.41 20.56
N ALA A 174 6.77 -9.90 19.37
CA ALA A 174 7.66 -9.92 18.22
C ALA A 174 8.93 -9.08 18.46
N TYR A 175 8.77 -7.81 18.82
CA TYR A 175 9.91 -6.91 18.99
C TYR A 175 10.73 -7.21 20.25
N ASN A 176 10.11 -7.63 21.36
CA ASN A 176 10.85 -8.02 22.56
C ASN A 176 11.67 -9.30 22.39
N THR A 177 11.38 -10.09 21.35
CA THR A 177 12.20 -11.24 20.95
C THR A 177 13.53 -10.82 20.30
N ILE A 178 13.58 -9.63 19.71
CA ILE A 178 14.78 -9.10 19.04
C ILE A 178 15.43 -7.92 19.77
N ALA A 179 14.84 -7.46 20.88
CA ALA A 179 15.24 -6.22 21.56
C ALA A 179 16.70 -6.19 22.04
N LYS A 180 17.25 -7.34 22.47
CA LYS A 180 18.66 -7.46 22.88
C LYS A 180 19.61 -7.71 21.71
N ASN A 181 19.10 -8.01 20.52
CA ASN A 181 19.92 -8.29 19.34
C ASN A 181 20.44 -6.99 18.71
N ASN A 182 21.64 -7.04 18.13
CA ASN A 182 22.22 -5.92 17.40
C ASN A 182 22.25 -6.22 15.91
N TYR A 183 21.54 -5.42 15.12
CA TYR A 183 21.50 -5.50 13.67
C TYR A 183 22.17 -4.27 13.05
N ASP A 184 22.86 -4.46 11.94
CA ASP A 184 23.54 -3.38 11.20
C ASP A 184 22.63 -2.73 10.14
N THR A 185 21.59 -3.43 9.69
CA THR A 185 20.52 -2.86 8.87
C THR A 185 19.17 -3.56 9.10
N PHE A 186 18.11 -2.90 8.68
CA PHE A 186 16.74 -3.41 8.72
C PHE A 186 16.15 -3.36 7.31
N VAL A 187 15.66 -4.50 6.81
CA VAL A 187 14.90 -4.59 5.55
C VAL A 187 13.44 -4.78 5.91
N ILE A 188 12.57 -3.87 5.47
CA ILE A 188 11.15 -3.88 5.81
C ILE A 188 10.34 -4.12 4.54
N LEU A 189 9.71 -5.27 4.47
CA LEU A 189 8.80 -5.69 3.42
C LEU A 189 7.37 -5.39 3.86
N GLY A 190 6.78 -4.35 3.28
CA GLY A 190 5.38 -3.97 3.52
C GLY A 190 4.47 -4.43 2.39
N THR A 191 3.20 -4.68 2.70
CA THR A 191 2.16 -4.82 1.66
C THR A 191 1.83 -3.47 1.05
N SER A 192 1.68 -3.41 -0.29
CA SER A 192 1.16 -2.24 -0.99
C SER A 192 -0.37 -2.29 -1.05
N HIS A 193 -1.06 -1.39 -0.34
CA HIS A 193 -2.54 -1.37 -0.27
C HIS A 193 -3.19 -0.35 -1.21
N TYR A 194 -2.53 0.78 -1.46
CA TYR A 194 -3.16 1.96 -2.09
C TYR A 194 -2.75 2.18 -3.55
N GLY A 195 -1.63 1.63 -3.98
CA GLY A 195 -1.10 1.77 -5.33
C GLY A 195 0.10 0.86 -5.53
N ASN A 196 0.23 0.30 -6.73
CA ASN A 196 1.32 -0.63 -7.03
C ASN A 196 1.61 -0.62 -8.53
N SER A 197 2.75 -0.01 -8.89
CA SER A 197 3.26 0.01 -10.27
C SER A 197 4.15 -1.19 -10.61
N ASP A 198 4.55 -1.99 -9.62
CA ASP A 198 5.46 -3.13 -9.81
C ASP A 198 5.38 -4.15 -8.65
N TYR A 199 6.14 -5.24 -8.74
CA TYR A 199 6.29 -6.25 -7.69
C TYR A 199 7.08 -5.74 -6.47
N PHE A 200 8.13 -4.94 -6.70
CA PHE A 200 9.00 -4.43 -5.65
C PHE A 200 9.20 -2.93 -5.87
N MET A 201 8.71 -2.13 -4.93
CA MET A 201 8.69 -0.68 -5.02
C MET A 201 9.48 -0.08 -3.86
N PHE A 202 10.54 0.63 -4.21
CA PHE A 202 11.41 1.33 -3.27
C PHE A 202 11.00 2.82 -3.18
N THR A 203 11.58 3.50 -2.20
CA THR A 203 11.49 4.96 -2.03
C THR A 203 12.87 5.50 -1.67
N TYR A 204 13.18 6.72 -2.08
CA TYR A 204 14.36 7.45 -1.59
C TYR A 204 14.02 8.42 -0.46
N LYS A 205 12.75 8.55 -0.07
CA LYS A 205 12.35 9.44 1.02
C LYS A 205 12.69 8.82 2.36
N ASP A 206 13.11 9.67 3.28
CA ASP A 206 13.26 9.31 4.70
C ASP A 206 11.88 9.32 5.38
N PHE A 207 11.71 8.63 6.50
CA PHE A 207 10.43 8.54 7.21
C PHE A 207 10.46 9.38 8.48
N GLU A 208 9.55 10.34 8.59
CA GLU A 208 9.33 11.09 9.83
C GLU A 208 8.43 10.29 10.78
N THR A 209 8.82 10.22 12.05
CA THR A 209 7.98 9.73 13.15
C THR A 209 8.14 10.66 14.36
N PRO A 210 7.33 10.47 15.43
CA PRO A 210 7.51 11.19 16.70
C PRO A 210 8.91 11.04 17.32
N PHE A 211 9.66 9.99 16.96
CA PHE A 211 11.02 9.74 17.48
C PHE A 211 12.12 10.36 16.62
N GLY A 212 11.77 11.01 15.50
CA GLY A 212 12.69 11.64 14.56
C GLY A 212 12.67 11.00 13.17
N ILE A 213 13.66 11.35 12.35
CA ILE A 213 13.73 10.94 10.95
C ILE A 213 14.50 9.63 10.79
N ALA A 214 13.80 8.53 10.50
CA ALA A 214 14.40 7.29 10.05
C ALA A 214 14.92 7.43 8.61
N LYS A 215 16.15 6.97 8.38
CA LYS A 215 16.90 7.18 7.15
C LYS A 215 16.78 5.98 6.23
N THR A 216 16.30 6.23 5.01
CA THR A 216 16.32 5.19 3.99
C THR A 216 17.75 4.97 3.50
N ASP A 217 18.16 3.71 3.32
CA ASP A 217 19.49 3.36 2.81
C ASP A 217 19.56 3.55 1.28
N LYS A 218 19.59 4.81 0.87
CA LYS A 218 19.63 5.23 -0.54
C LYS A 218 20.89 4.76 -1.25
N GLU A 219 21.98 4.58 -0.51
CA GLU A 219 23.25 4.08 -1.06
C GLU A 219 23.09 2.61 -1.46
N PHE A 220 22.57 1.77 -0.55
CA PHE A 220 22.30 0.38 -0.86
C PHE A 220 21.28 0.21 -2.00
N ILE A 221 20.20 1.01 -2.01
CA ILE A 221 19.18 0.93 -3.08
C ILE A 221 19.78 1.26 -4.44
N ARG A 222 20.64 2.29 -4.54
CA ARG A 222 21.32 2.63 -5.80
C ARG A 222 22.31 1.55 -6.21
N GLU A 223 23.10 1.02 -5.27
CA GLU A 223 24.00 -0.10 -5.57
C GLU A 223 23.19 -1.29 -6.12
N LEU A 224 22.11 -1.68 -5.45
CA LEU A 224 21.26 -2.80 -5.88
C LEU A 224 20.75 -2.62 -7.32
N ALA A 225 20.38 -1.38 -7.69
CA ALA A 225 19.91 -1.07 -9.05
C ALA A 225 20.94 -1.42 -10.13
N ASP A 226 22.23 -1.20 -9.85
CA ASP A 226 23.31 -1.44 -10.82
C ASP A 226 23.55 -2.94 -11.10
N PHE A 227 23.02 -3.84 -10.27
CA PHE A 227 23.23 -5.29 -10.40
C PHE A 227 21.98 -6.06 -10.83
N LEU A 228 20.81 -5.41 -10.87
CA LEU A 228 19.59 -6.05 -11.34
C LEU A 228 19.54 -6.01 -12.87
N PRO A 229 18.99 -7.07 -13.53
CA PRO A 229 18.87 -7.11 -14.99
C PRO A 229 17.73 -6.22 -15.52
N PHE A 230 17.14 -5.39 -14.66
CA PHE A 230 16.02 -4.50 -14.94
C PHE A 230 16.12 -3.26 -14.05
N GLU A 231 15.45 -2.19 -14.46
CA GLU A 231 15.36 -0.97 -13.66
C GLU A 231 14.54 -1.21 -12.39
N ILE A 232 15.06 -0.75 -11.24
CA ILE A 232 14.30 -0.77 -10.00
C ILE A 232 13.19 0.27 -10.05
N THR A 233 12.06 -0.06 -9.44
CA THR A 233 10.93 0.86 -9.38
C THR A 233 11.02 1.70 -8.11
N ILE A 234 11.17 3.01 -8.29
CA ILE A 234 11.01 4.01 -7.22
C ILE A 234 9.59 4.56 -7.31
N ASP A 235 8.73 4.14 -6.37
CA ASP A 235 7.31 4.51 -6.39
C ASP A 235 6.96 5.33 -5.14
N GLU A 236 7.27 6.62 -5.18
CA GLU A 236 6.96 7.51 -4.07
C GLU A 236 5.44 7.60 -3.82
N GLN A 237 4.62 7.40 -4.85
CA GLN A 237 3.16 7.45 -4.72
C GLN A 237 2.61 6.27 -3.95
N ALA A 238 3.05 5.05 -4.27
CA ALA A 238 2.70 3.85 -3.50
C ALA A 238 3.06 4.00 -2.02
N HIS A 239 4.23 4.60 -1.73
CA HIS A 239 4.67 4.83 -0.35
C HIS A 239 3.91 5.96 0.37
N ARG A 240 3.29 6.92 -0.35
CA ARG A 240 2.75 8.16 0.22
C ARG A 240 1.76 7.95 1.35
N PHE A 241 0.82 7.02 1.18
CA PHE A 241 -0.27 6.76 2.14
C PHE A 241 -0.14 5.40 2.84
N GLU A 242 0.88 4.62 2.48
CA GLU A 242 1.03 3.25 2.97
C GLU A 242 1.53 3.21 4.41
N HIS A 243 0.89 2.40 5.25
CA HIS A 243 1.17 2.29 6.68
C HIS A 243 2.03 1.07 7.03
N SER A 244 2.05 0.05 6.17
CA SER A 244 2.66 -1.25 6.45
C SER A 244 4.16 -1.17 6.81
N ILE A 245 4.90 -0.18 6.27
CA ILE A 245 6.31 0.05 6.63
C ILE A 245 6.46 0.96 7.85
N GLU A 246 5.53 1.90 8.06
CA GLU A 246 5.63 2.93 9.10
C GLU A 246 5.56 2.33 10.51
N PHE A 247 4.70 1.33 10.74
CA PHE A 247 4.58 0.67 12.03
C PHE A 247 5.88 -0.01 12.48
N PRO A 248 6.56 -0.81 11.65
CA PRO A 248 7.89 -1.29 11.98
C PRO A 248 8.91 -0.20 12.26
N VAL A 249 8.94 0.89 11.48
CA VAL A 249 9.90 1.98 11.65
C VAL A 249 9.75 2.62 13.02
N VAL A 250 8.53 2.99 13.42
CA VAL A 250 8.29 3.64 14.73
C VAL A 250 8.58 2.68 15.90
N CYS A 251 8.25 1.39 15.76
CA CYS A 251 8.60 0.37 16.74
C CYS A 251 10.12 0.22 16.90
N LEU A 252 10.87 0.17 15.79
CA LEU A 252 12.33 0.03 15.82
C LEU A 252 13.03 1.27 16.39
N GLN A 253 12.61 2.48 16.02
CA GLN A 253 13.16 3.71 16.60
C GLN A 253 12.92 3.78 18.11
N TYR A 254 11.73 3.39 18.58
CA TYR A 254 11.46 3.27 20.01
C TYR A 254 12.33 2.22 20.68
N LEU A 255 12.43 1.02 20.09
CA LEU A 255 13.10 -0.13 20.69
C LEU A 255 14.60 0.09 20.84
N TYR A 256 15.23 0.58 19.77
CA TYR A 256 16.67 0.81 19.71
C TYR A 256 17.10 2.20 20.17
N LYS A 257 16.14 3.09 20.50
CA LYS A 257 16.40 4.49 20.90
C LYS A 257 17.25 5.25 19.86
N LYS A 258 17.03 4.96 18.58
CA LYS A 258 17.76 5.54 17.44
C LYS A 258 16.82 6.44 16.63
N SER A 259 16.97 7.75 16.76
CA SER A 259 16.18 8.71 15.95
C SER A 259 16.53 8.62 14.47
N ASN A 260 17.80 8.36 14.13
CA ASN A 260 18.33 8.23 12.76
C ASN A 260 18.49 6.77 12.31
N LEU A 261 17.58 5.88 12.71
CA LEU A 261 17.56 4.47 12.29
C LEU A 261 17.72 4.36 10.76
N LYS A 262 18.74 3.65 10.27
CA LYS A 262 18.94 3.39 8.84
C LYS A 262 18.24 2.08 8.45
N PHE A 263 17.46 2.06 7.36
CA PHE A 263 16.69 0.90 6.93
C PHE A 263 16.40 0.90 5.41
N ILE A 264 15.95 -0.22 4.88
CA ILE A 264 15.59 -0.42 3.47
C ILE A 264 14.07 -0.71 3.38
N PRO A 265 13.25 0.28 2.95
CA PRO A 265 11.83 0.10 2.73
C PRO A 265 11.54 -0.53 1.36
N ILE A 266 10.72 -1.58 1.33
CA ILE A 266 10.24 -2.20 0.10
C ILE A 266 8.75 -2.48 0.24
N LEU A 267 7.93 -1.86 -0.61
CA LEU A 267 6.56 -2.29 -0.80
C LEU A 267 6.53 -3.43 -1.81
N VAL A 268 5.87 -4.51 -1.42
CA VAL A 268 5.69 -5.68 -2.27
C VAL A 268 4.29 -5.64 -2.86
N GLY A 269 4.22 -5.60 -4.18
CA GLY A 269 2.99 -5.63 -4.95
C GLY A 269 2.30 -7.00 -4.92
N PRO A 270 1.06 -7.07 -5.42
CA PRO A 270 0.28 -8.30 -5.43
C PRO A 270 0.88 -9.37 -6.37
N PHE A 271 0.94 -10.61 -5.89
CA PHE A 271 1.32 -11.81 -6.68
C PHE A 271 0.09 -12.56 -7.21
N ASN A 272 -1.08 -11.91 -7.27
CA ASN A 272 -2.36 -12.54 -7.62
C ASN A 272 -2.36 -13.16 -9.02
N GLU A 273 -1.57 -12.66 -9.96
CA GLU A 273 -1.47 -13.26 -11.30
C GLU A 273 -0.99 -14.72 -11.27
N PHE A 274 -0.06 -15.05 -10.37
CA PHE A 274 0.49 -16.40 -10.23
C PHE A 274 -0.56 -17.36 -9.66
N ILE A 275 -1.50 -16.84 -8.85
CA ILE A 275 -2.65 -17.59 -8.35
C ILE A 275 -3.57 -18.00 -9.51
N TYR A 276 -3.92 -17.05 -10.38
CA TYR A 276 -4.78 -17.31 -11.54
C TYR A 276 -4.12 -18.25 -12.56
N GLN A 277 -2.80 -18.17 -12.70
CA GLN A 277 -2.04 -19.02 -13.61
C GLN A 277 -1.70 -20.40 -13.02
N ASN A 278 -1.97 -20.63 -11.73
CA ASN A 278 -1.51 -21.81 -10.98
C ASN A 278 0.01 -22.04 -11.11
N THR A 279 0.77 -20.96 -11.00
CA THR A 279 2.23 -20.95 -11.03
C THR A 279 2.80 -20.34 -9.74
N PHE A 280 4.11 -20.37 -9.58
CA PHE A 280 4.79 -19.78 -8.41
C PHE A 280 5.48 -18.47 -8.81
N PRO A 281 5.57 -17.46 -7.91
CA PRO A 281 6.31 -16.24 -8.21
C PRO A 281 7.79 -16.50 -8.56
N SER A 282 8.39 -17.57 -8.02
CA SER A 282 9.74 -18.03 -8.38
C SER A 282 9.90 -18.45 -9.85
N SER A 283 8.81 -18.76 -10.56
CA SER A 283 8.85 -19.07 -11.99
C SER A 283 8.99 -17.84 -12.89
N ASN A 284 8.83 -16.63 -12.34
CA ASN A 284 9.05 -15.39 -13.05
C ASN A 284 10.54 -14.97 -12.94
N ASP A 285 11.22 -14.87 -14.08
CA ASP A 285 12.64 -14.54 -14.15
C ASP A 285 12.99 -13.23 -13.43
N ARG A 286 12.12 -12.22 -13.49
CA ARG A 286 12.33 -10.93 -12.84
C ARG A 286 12.29 -11.05 -11.32
N ILE A 287 11.32 -11.79 -10.79
CA ILE A 287 11.16 -12.03 -9.36
C ILE A 287 12.30 -12.91 -8.83
N SER A 288 12.66 -13.98 -9.53
CA SER A 288 13.79 -14.84 -9.13
C SER A 288 15.11 -14.07 -9.13
N ALA A 289 15.38 -13.30 -10.19
CA ALA A 289 16.59 -12.47 -10.27
C ALA A 289 16.64 -11.41 -9.16
N PHE A 290 15.49 -10.85 -8.78
CA PHE A 290 15.39 -9.94 -7.64
C PHE A 290 15.80 -10.64 -6.34
N PHE A 291 15.21 -11.79 -6.03
CA PHE A 291 15.49 -12.50 -4.78
C PHE A 291 16.97 -12.87 -4.64
N ASP A 292 17.55 -13.44 -5.70
CA ASP A 292 18.96 -13.86 -5.69
C ASP A 292 19.91 -12.67 -5.57
N THR A 293 19.66 -11.62 -6.35
CA THR A 293 20.52 -10.42 -6.35
C THR A 293 20.41 -9.67 -5.03
N PHE A 294 19.19 -9.47 -4.51
CA PHE A 294 18.97 -8.79 -3.24
C PHE A 294 19.63 -9.55 -2.09
N ARG A 295 19.41 -10.87 -1.99
CA ARG A 295 20.04 -11.75 -0.99
C ARG A 295 21.56 -11.65 -1.05
N ARG A 296 22.15 -11.75 -2.24
CA ARG A 296 23.61 -11.66 -2.35
C ARG A 296 24.11 -10.28 -1.91
N LYS A 297 23.50 -9.20 -2.38
CA LYS A 297 23.94 -7.83 -2.10
C LYS A 297 23.78 -7.41 -0.65
N ILE A 298 22.69 -7.81 0.00
CA ILE A 298 22.46 -7.47 1.40
C ILE A 298 23.50 -8.16 2.30
N TYR A 299 23.86 -9.42 2.04
CA TYR A 299 24.88 -10.14 2.82
C TYR A 299 26.33 -9.79 2.43
N GLU A 300 26.57 -9.23 1.24
CA GLU A 300 27.86 -8.60 0.87
C GLU A 300 28.10 -7.30 1.68
N ASN A 301 27.04 -6.52 1.91
CA ASN A 301 27.12 -5.21 2.55
C ASN A 301 26.95 -5.25 4.08
N PHE A 302 26.17 -6.20 4.60
CA PHE A 302 25.76 -6.25 6.00
C PHE A 302 26.02 -7.63 6.60
N LYS A 303 26.62 -7.65 7.78
CA LYS A 303 26.95 -8.87 8.52
C LYS A 303 25.73 -9.45 9.22
N ASN A 304 24.82 -8.60 9.71
CA ASN A 304 23.65 -9.04 10.46
C ASN A 304 22.38 -8.23 10.11
N PRO A 305 21.88 -8.34 8.86
CA PRO A 305 20.62 -7.72 8.47
C PRO A 305 19.43 -8.40 9.17
N LEU A 306 18.47 -7.60 9.64
CA LEU A 306 17.16 -8.10 10.06
C LEU A 306 16.11 -7.83 8.98
N PHE A 307 15.38 -8.87 8.57
CA PHE A 307 14.23 -8.76 7.69
C PHE A 307 12.93 -8.70 8.50
N ILE A 308 12.01 -7.84 8.10
CA ILE A 308 10.71 -7.67 8.73
C ILE A 308 9.65 -7.72 7.63
N ALA A 309 8.81 -8.77 7.62
CA ALA A 309 7.56 -8.71 6.87
C ALA A 309 6.49 -8.14 7.78
N SER A 310 5.96 -6.98 7.41
CA SER A 310 4.91 -6.30 8.16
C SER A 310 3.58 -6.54 7.47
N VAL A 311 2.82 -7.51 7.96
CA VAL A 311 1.76 -8.19 7.22
C VAL A 311 0.69 -8.80 8.13
N ASP A 312 -0.56 -8.72 7.70
CA ASP A 312 -1.65 -9.48 8.31
C ASP A 312 -2.00 -10.73 7.48
N PHE A 313 -2.75 -11.66 8.07
CA PHE A 313 -3.23 -12.88 7.40
C PHE A 313 -4.60 -12.63 6.71
N ALA A 314 -5.64 -13.38 7.05
CA ALA A 314 -6.93 -13.36 6.37
C ALA A 314 -7.78 -12.11 6.65
N HIS A 315 -8.42 -11.60 5.60
CA HIS A 315 -9.35 -10.47 5.64
C HIS A 315 -10.74 -10.96 5.21
N VAL A 316 -11.57 -11.32 6.21
CA VAL A 316 -12.88 -11.95 5.97
C VAL A 316 -14.04 -11.20 6.59
N GLY A 317 -15.19 -11.28 5.93
CA GLY A 317 -16.47 -10.77 6.41
C GLY A 317 -16.92 -9.50 5.69
N ARG A 318 -18.07 -8.95 6.10
CA ARG A 318 -18.73 -7.82 5.42
C ARG A 318 -17.83 -6.60 5.18
N LYS A 319 -16.93 -6.29 6.12
CA LYS A 319 -15.95 -5.19 5.98
C LYS A 319 -15.04 -5.38 4.75
N PHE A 320 -14.79 -6.62 4.35
CA PHE A 320 -13.94 -6.99 3.22
C PHE A 320 -14.76 -7.49 2.02
N ASN A 321 -16.02 -7.05 1.91
CA ASN A 321 -16.94 -7.37 0.80
C ASN A 321 -17.40 -8.83 0.73
N ASP A 322 -17.36 -9.58 1.82
CA ASP A 322 -18.00 -10.90 1.88
C ASP A 322 -19.47 -10.80 2.29
N PRO A 323 -20.35 -11.71 1.81
CA PRO A 323 -21.77 -11.69 2.15
C PRO A 323 -22.09 -12.16 3.59
N PHE A 324 -21.10 -12.63 4.34
CA PHE A 324 -21.23 -13.21 5.67
C PHE A 324 -20.50 -12.39 6.74
N ASP A 325 -20.86 -12.58 8.01
CA ASP A 325 -20.07 -12.06 9.13
C ASP A 325 -18.78 -12.89 9.32
N GLY A 326 -17.65 -12.25 9.59
CA GLY A 326 -16.37 -12.95 9.77
C GLY A 326 -16.42 -13.99 10.90
N MET A 327 -17.21 -13.76 11.95
CA MET A 327 -17.38 -14.70 13.06
C MET A 327 -18.00 -16.03 12.63
N GLU A 328 -18.82 -16.05 11.57
CA GLU A 328 -19.42 -17.27 11.02
C GLU A 328 -18.35 -18.20 10.41
N LYS A 329 -17.22 -17.63 9.96
CA LYS A 329 -16.14 -18.34 9.28
C LYS A 329 -14.86 -18.46 10.10
N ILE A 330 -14.86 -18.01 11.36
CA ILE A 330 -13.65 -17.89 12.16
C ILE A 330 -12.84 -19.19 12.27
N LYS A 331 -13.52 -20.34 12.40
CA LYS A 331 -12.85 -21.63 12.50
C LYS A 331 -12.20 -22.06 11.18
N GLU A 332 -12.91 -21.87 10.05
CA GLU A 332 -12.36 -22.17 8.71
C GLU A 332 -11.15 -21.31 8.40
N VAL A 333 -11.17 -20.05 8.84
CA VAL A 333 -10.06 -19.10 8.69
C VAL A 333 -8.89 -19.49 9.58
N GLN A 334 -9.12 -19.80 10.85
CA GLN A 334 -8.07 -20.28 11.76
C GLN A 334 -7.40 -21.55 11.24
N ASP A 335 -8.19 -22.52 10.77
CA ASP A 335 -7.66 -23.76 10.20
C ASP A 335 -6.82 -23.49 8.94
N PHE A 336 -7.18 -22.49 8.14
CA PHE A 336 -6.41 -22.08 6.98
C PHE A 336 -5.12 -21.33 7.35
N ASP A 337 -5.21 -20.32 8.22
CA ASP A 337 -4.05 -19.56 8.71
C ASP A 337 -3.03 -20.49 9.37
N ASN A 338 -3.48 -21.51 10.11
CA ASN A 338 -2.60 -22.53 10.68
C ASN A 338 -1.81 -23.29 9.60
N LYS A 339 -2.42 -23.63 8.45
CA LYS A 339 -1.69 -24.27 7.34
C LYS A 339 -0.61 -23.35 6.79
N LEU A 340 -0.92 -22.06 6.61
CA LEU A 340 0.04 -21.07 6.17
C LEU A 340 1.20 -20.93 7.17
N ILE A 341 0.89 -20.83 8.47
CA ILE A 341 1.88 -20.74 9.55
C ILE A 341 2.78 -21.99 9.59
N GLU A 342 2.24 -23.18 9.35
CA GLU A 342 3.06 -24.39 9.27
C GLU A 342 4.06 -24.34 8.10
N GLN A 343 3.65 -23.85 6.93
CA GLN A 343 4.58 -23.67 5.80
C GLN A 343 5.68 -22.64 6.11
N ILE A 344 5.32 -21.53 6.77
CA ILE A 344 6.28 -20.53 7.25
C ILE A 344 7.27 -21.14 8.25
N LYS A 345 6.79 -21.95 9.21
CA LYS A 345 7.64 -22.64 10.20
C LYS A 345 8.61 -23.62 9.55
N ASN A 346 8.16 -24.28 8.48
CA ASN A 346 8.95 -25.20 7.68
C ASN A 346 9.82 -24.49 6.61
N CYS A 347 9.75 -23.15 6.56
CA CYS A 347 10.52 -22.32 5.62
C CYS A 347 10.29 -22.71 4.15
N ASN A 348 9.05 -23.05 3.81
CA ASN A 348 8.65 -23.53 2.49
C ASN A 348 7.83 -22.46 1.75
N PRO A 349 8.48 -21.55 0.99
CA PRO A 349 7.77 -20.48 0.28
C PRO A 349 6.76 -21.02 -0.74
N ASP A 350 7.14 -22.03 -1.52
CA ASP A 350 6.25 -22.59 -2.55
C ASP A 350 5.06 -23.33 -1.92
N GLY A 351 5.28 -24.10 -0.86
CA GLY A 351 4.17 -24.72 -0.12
C GLY A 351 3.25 -23.70 0.54
N PHE A 352 3.78 -22.59 1.04
CA PHE A 352 2.98 -21.47 1.55
C PHE A 352 2.10 -20.87 0.45
N PHE A 353 2.66 -20.62 -0.73
CA PHE A 353 1.92 -20.06 -1.87
C PHE A 353 0.89 -21.06 -2.43
N GLU A 354 1.23 -22.35 -2.48
CA GLU A 354 0.37 -23.42 -2.96
C GLU A 354 -0.93 -23.55 -2.12
N GLU A 355 -0.85 -23.37 -0.80
CA GLU A 355 -2.05 -23.35 0.06
C GLU A 355 -3.02 -22.23 -0.34
N VAL A 356 -2.50 -21.08 -0.80
CA VAL A 356 -3.34 -19.97 -1.28
C VAL A 356 -3.90 -20.24 -2.68
N ILE A 357 -3.11 -20.85 -3.58
CA ILE A 357 -3.59 -21.31 -4.90
C ILE A 357 -4.80 -22.25 -4.74
N LYS A 358 -4.73 -23.21 -3.80
CA LYS A 358 -5.81 -24.20 -3.55
C LYS A 358 -7.15 -23.55 -3.20
N VAL A 359 -7.14 -22.34 -2.64
CA VAL A 359 -8.35 -21.60 -2.24
C VAL A 359 -8.59 -20.36 -3.10
N GLN A 360 -7.81 -20.14 -4.16
CA GLN A 360 -7.90 -19.00 -5.08
C GLN A 360 -7.97 -17.65 -4.34
N ASP A 361 -7.12 -17.48 -3.31
CA ASP A 361 -7.06 -16.28 -2.46
C ASP A 361 -8.41 -15.82 -1.87
N ARG A 362 -9.37 -16.74 -1.67
CA ARG A 362 -10.71 -16.39 -1.14
C ARG A 362 -10.67 -15.68 0.23
N TYR A 363 -9.56 -15.84 0.96
CA TYR A 363 -9.34 -15.25 2.28
C TYR A 363 -8.55 -13.93 2.24
N LYS A 364 -8.14 -13.46 1.06
CA LYS A 364 -7.56 -12.13 0.83
C LYS A 364 -6.36 -11.89 1.75
N ILE A 365 -5.34 -12.74 1.62
CA ILE A 365 -4.16 -12.69 2.51
C ILE A 365 -3.26 -11.52 2.11
N CYS A 366 -3.32 -10.39 2.82
CA CYS A 366 -2.53 -9.21 2.46
C CYS A 366 -1.02 -9.49 2.57
N GLY A 367 -0.63 -10.42 3.44
CA GLY A 367 0.75 -10.85 3.64
C GLY A 367 1.31 -11.80 2.60
N LEU A 368 0.54 -12.23 1.60
CA LEU A 368 0.96 -13.27 0.65
C LEU A 368 2.31 -12.94 -0.02
N SER A 369 2.38 -11.81 -0.74
CA SER A 369 3.59 -11.45 -1.48
C SER A 369 4.78 -11.12 -0.57
N PRO A 370 4.65 -10.31 0.50
CA PRO A 370 5.78 -10.02 1.38
C PRO A 370 6.30 -11.24 2.14
N ILE A 371 5.43 -12.15 2.61
CA ILE A 371 5.87 -13.38 3.29
C ILE A 371 6.61 -14.29 2.32
N TYR A 372 6.05 -14.51 1.12
CA TYR A 372 6.71 -15.32 0.09
C TYR A 372 8.10 -14.74 -0.25
N SER A 373 8.17 -13.42 -0.43
CA SER A 373 9.41 -12.71 -0.70
C SER A 373 10.41 -12.82 0.44
N LEU A 374 9.97 -12.67 1.69
CA LEU A 374 10.83 -12.84 2.87
C LEU A 374 11.44 -14.23 2.92
N LEU A 375 10.62 -15.28 2.78
CA LEU A 375 11.09 -16.66 2.80
C LEU A 375 12.07 -16.95 1.66
N SER A 376 11.81 -16.43 0.46
CA SER A 376 12.64 -16.63 -0.73
C SER A 376 13.98 -15.90 -0.66
N ILE A 377 14.01 -14.67 -0.12
CA ILE A 377 15.23 -13.87 0.05
C ILE A 377 16.08 -14.41 1.20
N VAL A 378 15.47 -14.60 2.37
CA VAL A 378 16.19 -14.96 3.60
C VAL A 378 16.62 -16.43 3.58
N GLN A 379 15.82 -17.31 2.96
CA GLN A 379 15.97 -18.78 3.01
C GLN A 379 16.29 -19.27 4.43
N PRO A 380 15.42 -18.98 5.42
CA PRO A 380 15.66 -19.39 6.79
C PRO A 380 15.61 -20.92 6.91
N HIS A 381 16.27 -21.46 7.95
CA HIS A 381 16.27 -22.91 8.20
C HIS A 381 15.15 -23.37 9.13
N LYS A 382 14.55 -22.45 9.90
CA LYS A 382 13.50 -22.76 10.87
C LYS A 382 12.69 -21.51 11.21
N GLY A 383 11.37 -21.64 11.23
CA GLY A 383 10.47 -20.64 11.82
C GLY A 383 9.94 -21.08 13.20
N LYS A 384 9.48 -20.09 13.98
CA LYS A 384 8.81 -20.31 15.27
C LYS A 384 7.64 -19.34 15.38
N LEU A 385 6.43 -19.87 15.56
CA LEU A 385 5.29 -19.06 15.95
C LEU A 385 5.51 -18.51 17.36
N LEU A 386 5.44 -17.19 17.51
CA LEU A 386 5.73 -16.55 18.78
C LEU A 386 4.52 -16.60 19.71
N GLY A 387 3.29 -16.42 19.25
CA GLY A 387 2.08 -16.41 20.07
C GLY A 387 0.81 -16.38 19.27
#